data_AF-A0A265Q5P9-F1
#
_entry.id   AF-A0A265Q5P9-F1
#
_cell.length_a   1.000
_cell.length_b   1.000
_cell.length_c   1.000
_cell.angle_alpha   90.00
_cell.angle_beta   90.00
_cell.angle_gamma   90.00
#
_symmetry.space_group_name_H-M   'P 1'
#
loop_
_entity.id
_entity.type
_entity.pdbx_description
1 polymer ?
#
loop_
_entity_poly.entity_id
_entity_poly.type
_entity_poly.pdbx_seq_one_letter_code
_entity_poly.pdbx_strand_id
1 'polypeptide(L)' 'MLNGSKVRELRNSKGYTTLDIAKFTHISKSYIEELERGTKKNPAFNKVVLLAEVLGVKVDDLVLRM' A
#
# COMPACT_ATOMS: atom_id res chain seq x y z
N MET A 1 11.92 -3.72 2.23
CA MET A 1 11.21 -3.49 0.94
C MET A 1 9.71 -3.68 1.16
N LEU A 2 8.86 -2.87 0.51
CA LEU A 2 7.40 -3.04 0.60
C LEU A 2 6.95 -4.28 -0.16
N ASN A 3 6.04 -5.06 0.43
CA ASN A 3 5.35 -6.16 -0.22
C ASN A 3 4.08 -5.65 -0.94
N GLY A 4 4.25 -5.23 -2.19
CA GLY A 4 3.16 -4.73 -3.03
C GLY A 4 1.98 -5.70 -3.20
N SER A 5 2.27 -6.99 -3.31
CA SER A 5 1.22 -8.02 -3.46
C SER A 5 0.31 -8.09 -2.22
N LYS A 6 0.89 -7.92 -1.02
CA LYS A 6 0.14 -7.90 0.23
C LYS A 6 -0.74 -6.65 0.37
N VAL A 7 -0.25 -5.49 -0.08
CA VAL A 7 -1.06 -4.26 -0.16
C VAL A 7 -2.30 -4.48 -1.01
N ARG A 8 -2.14 -5.09 -2.19
CA ARG A 8 -3.27 -5.41 -3.09
C ARG A 8 -4.28 -6.36 -2.46
N GLU A 9 -3.80 -7.42 -1.81
CA GLU A 9 -4.62 -8.40 -1.11
C GLU A 9 -5.47 -7.73 -0.03
N LEU A 10 -4.84 -6.96 0.87
CA LEU A 10 -5.53 -6.25 1.96
C LEU A 10 -6.53 -5.23 1.42
N ARG A 11 -6.15 -4.46 0.40
CA ARG A 11 -7.03 -3.50 -0.26
C ARG A 11 -8.30 -4.18 -0.78
N ASN A 12 -8.14 -5.28 -1.51
CA ASN A 12 -9.27 -6.04 -2.05
C ASN A 12 -10.13 -6.66 -0.93
N SER A 13 -9.52 -7.17 0.14
CA SER A 13 -10.26 -7.73 1.29
C SER A 13 -11.18 -6.72 1.98
N LYS A 14 -10.84 -5.43 1.90
CA LYS A 14 -11.65 -4.31 2.41
C LYS A 14 -12.64 -3.74 1.38
N GLY A 15 -12.66 -4.26 0.16
CA GLY A 15 -13.50 -3.73 -0.91
C GLY A 15 -13.06 -2.37 -1.46
N TYR A 16 -11.82 -1.95 -1.19
CA TYR A 16 -11.30 -0.67 -1.68
C TYR A 16 -10.77 -0.78 -3.10
N THR A 17 -11.00 0.25 -3.91
CA THR A 17 -10.31 0.45 -5.18
C THR A 17 -8.98 1.17 -4.97
N THR A 18 -8.09 1.16 -5.96
CA THR A 18 -6.86 1.98 -5.91
C THR A 18 -7.15 3.47 -5.87
N LEU A 19 -8.30 3.90 -6.41
CA LEU A 19 -8.77 5.28 -6.33
C LEU A 19 -9.22 5.65 -4.90
N ASP A 20 -9.81 4.71 -4.16
CA ASP A 20 -10.20 4.94 -2.77
C ASP A 20 -8.98 5.14 -1.88
N ILE A 21 -7.99 4.23 -1.99
CA ILE A 21 -6.71 4.41 -1.29
C ILE A 21 -6.05 5.73 -1.66
N ALA A 22 -6.06 6.10 -2.95
CA ALA A 22 -5.49 7.38 -3.40
C ALA A 22 -6.14 8.59 -2.73
N LYS A 23 -7.47 8.57 -2.56
CA LYS A 23 -8.21 9.61 -1.85
C LYS A 23 -7.88 9.64 -0.36
N PHE A 24 -7.77 8.48 0.28
CA PHE A 24 -7.51 8.38 1.72
C PHE A 24 -6.08 8.76 2.11
N THR A 25 -5.09 8.45 1.27
CA THR A 25 -3.67 8.69 1.59
C THR A 25 -3.08 9.91 0.88
N HIS A 26 -3.83 10.56 -0.02
CA HIS A 26 -3.31 11.57 -0.96
C HIS A 26 -2.08 11.10 -1.78
N ILE A 27 -1.99 9.78 -2.02
CA ILE A 27 -0.97 9.19 -2.90
C ILE A 27 -1.62 8.99 -4.25
N SER A 28 -0.92 9.27 -5.35
CA SER A 28 -1.53 9.11 -6.67
C SER A 28 -1.92 7.65 -6.93
N LYS A 29 -3.04 7.45 -7.62
CA LYS A 29 -3.52 6.12 -8.04
C LYS A 29 -2.43 5.32 -8.75
N SER A 30 -1.73 5.95 -9.70
CA SER A 30 -0.62 5.29 -10.44
C SER A 30 0.49 4.81 -9.52
N TYR A 31 0.84 5.59 -8.49
CA TYR A 31 1.87 5.20 -7.54
C TYR A 31 1.45 3.97 -6.73
N ILE A 32 0.19 3.91 -6.28
CA ILE A 32 -0.34 2.73 -5.57
C ILE A 32 -0.30 1.50 -6.49
N GLU A 33 -0.69 1.64 -7.75
CA GLU A 33 -0.63 0.53 -8.71
C GLU A 33 0.82 0.08 -8.99
N GLU A 34 1.77 0.99 -9.08
CA GLU A 34 3.20 0.66 -9.20
C GLU A 34 3.73 -0.07 -7.97
N LEU A 35 3.28 0.32 -6.77
CA LEU A 35 3.58 -0.42 -5.55
C LEU A 35 3.02 -1.84 -5.63
N GLU A 36 1.73 -1.99 -5.98
CA GLU A 36 1.05 -3.29 -6.06
C GLU A 36 1.64 -4.22 -7.12
N ARG A 37 2.07 -3.68 -8.26
CA ARG A 37 2.79 -4.42 -9.31
C ARG A 37 4.24 -4.74 -8.94
N GLY A 38 4.78 -4.09 -7.91
CA GLY A 38 6.18 -4.23 -7.51
C GLY A 38 7.18 -3.54 -8.45
N THR A 39 6.74 -2.69 -9.38
CA THR A 39 7.65 -1.82 -10.15
C THR A 39 8.25 -0.75 -9.25
N LYS A 40 7.53 -0.35 -8.19
CA LYS A 40 8.04 0.49 -7.11
C LYS A 40 8.05 -0.30 -5.80
N LYS A 41 9.22 -0.49 -5.20
CA LYS A 41 9.38 -1.36 -4.00
C LYS A 41 9.85 -0.61 -2.74
N ASN A 42 10.37 0.60 -2.92
CA ASN A 42 10.94 1.42 -1.85
C ASN A 42 10.23 2.79 -1.79
N PRO A 43 8.95 2.83 -1.37
CA PRO A 43 8.32 4.10 -1.03
C PRO A 43 8.99 4.75 0.19
N ALA A 44 8.79 6.05 0.35
CA ALA A 44 9.17 6.73 1.59
C ALA A 44 8.36 6.17 2.78
N PHE A 45 8.97 6.13 3.96
CA PHE A 45 8.39 5.52 5.15
C PHE A 45 7.00 6.09 5.51
N ASN A 46 6.83 7.40 5.41
CA ASN A 46 5.54 8.07 5.64
C ASN A 46 4.40 7.53 4.75
N LYS A 47 4.69 7.15 3.49
CA LYS A 47 3.70 6.55 2.60
C LYS A 47 3.32 5.14 3.05
N VAL A 48 4.27 4.38 3.60
CA VAL A 48 3.99 3.04 4.14
C VAL A 48 3.11 3.14 5.38
N VAL A 49 3.36 4.11 6.26
CA VAL A 49 2.54 4.40 7.44
C VAL A 49 1.10 4.72 7.02
N LEU A 50 0.90 5.65 6.08
CA LEU A 50 -0.43 5.99 5.57
C LEU A 50 -1.17 4.79 4.96
N LEU A 51 -0.46 3.94 4.21
CA LEU A 51 -1.05 2.71 3.67
C LEU A 51 -1.45 1.75 4.80
N ALA A 52 -0.62 1.58 5.83
CA ALA A 52 -0.92 0.72 6.96
C ALA A 52 -2.13 1.22 7.76
N GLU A 53 -2.24 2.53 7.99
CA GLU A 53 -3.38 3.16 8.65
C GLU A 53 -4.69 2.93 7.90
N VAL A 54 -4.73 3.22 6.59
CA VAL A 54 -5.93 3.01 5.76
C VAL A 54 -6.29 1.53 5.64
N LEU A 55 -5.29 0.66 5.60
CA LEU A 55 -5.48 -0.79 5.57
C LEU A 55 -5.69 -1.39 6.96
N GLY A 56 -5.67 -0.60 8.04
CA GLY A 56 -5.91 -1.06 9.41
C GLY A 56 -4.99 -2.19 9.85
N VAL A 57 -3.72 -2.16 9.43
CA VAL A 57 -2.69 -3.16 9.76
C VAL A 57 -1.44 -2.47 10.30
N LYS A 58 -0.47 -3.24 10.82
CA LYS A 58 0.82 -2.68 11.22
C LYS A 58 1.69 -2.48 9.99
N VAL A 59 2.64 -1.53 10.07
CA VAL A 59 3.65 -1.33 9.02
C VAL A 59 4.44 -2.62 8.74
N ASP A 60 4.71 -3.41 9.79
CA ASP A 60 5.40 -4.69 9.70
C ASP A 60 4.66 -5.73 8.83
N ASP A 61 3.34 -5.60 8.69
CA ASP A 61 2.52 -6.49 7.86
C ASP A 61 2.67 -6.17 6.36
N LEU A 62 3.15 -4.96 6.03
CA LEU A 62 3.31 -4.48 4.65
C LEU A 62 4.74 -4.62 4.12
N VAL A 63 5.72 -4.96 4.97
CA VAL A 63 7.12 -5.08 4.58
C VAL A 63 7.54 -6.54 4.48
N LEU A 64 8.45 -6.82 3.55
CA LEU A 64 9.10 -8.13 3.47
C LEU A 64 10.02 -8.30 4.68
N ARG A 65 9.82 -9.38 5.44
CA ARG A 65 10.77 -9.81 6.47
C ARG A 65 11.97 -10.46 5.76
N MET A 66 13.16 -10.01 6.12
CA MET A 66 14.43 -10.58 5.67
C MET A 66 14.91 -11.61 6.68
#